data_AF-A0A7W8K1X6-F1
#
_entry.id   AF-A0A7W8K1X6-F1
#
_cell.length_a   1.000
_cell.length_b   1.000
_cell.length_c   1.000
_cell.angle_alpha   90.00
_cell.angle_beta   90.00
_cell.angle_gamma   90.00
#
_symmetry.space_group_name_H-M   'P 1'
#
loop_
_entity.id
_entity.type
_entity.pdbx_description
1 polymer ?
#
loop_
_entity_poly.entity_id
_entity_poly.type
_entity_poly.pdbx_seq_one_letter_code
_entity_poly.pdbx_strand_id
1 'polypeptide(L)'
;MPISPLPHSDLHETRLDVCTEDEVVQLVHTFYAAARDDAMLGPIFAAEVKDWETHLATLVDFWSGLLRGTMRYHGKPLAQHARMDNLTPVCSAAG
;
A
#
# COMPACT_ATOMS: atom_id res chain seq x y z
N MET A 1 22.98 -38.95 -18.75
CA MET A 1 22.04 -38.35 -17.78
C MET A 1 21.43 -37.13 -18.44
N PRO A 2 20.11 -37.01 -18.58
CA PRO A 2 19.50 -35.76 -19.03
C PRO A 2 19.47 -34.77 -17.86
N ILE A 3 19.86 -33.53 -18.13
CA ILE A 3 19.78 -32.44 -17.17
C ILE A 3 18.29 -32.09 -17.06
N SER A 4 17.69 -32.38 -15.90
CA SER A 4 16.30 -31.97 -15.63
C SER A 4 16.22 -30.44 -15.67
N PRO A 5 15.28 -29.82 -16.42
CA PRO A 5 15.07 -28.39 -16.31
C PRO A 5 14.60 -28.07 -14.89
N LEU A 6 15.22 -27.07 -14.27
CA LEU A 6 14.75 -26.51 -13.01
C LEU A 6 13.32 -25.97 -13.21
N PRO A 7 12.39 -26.15 -12.25
CA PRO A 7 11.08 -25.53 -12.33
C PRO A 7 11.25 -24.02 -12.18
N HIS A 8 11.38 -23.31 -13.29
CA HIS A 8 11.28 -21.86 -13.34
C HIS A 8 9.83 -21.42 -13.56
N SER A 9 8.88 -22.03 -12.85
CA SER A 9 7.46 -21.67 -12.95
C SER A 9 6.73 -22.02 -11.65
N ASP A 10 6.98 -21.27 -10.56
CA ASP A 10 6.13 -21.28 -9.35
C ASP A 10 6.22 -19.93 -8.59
N LEU A 11 6.54 -18.82 -9.26
CA LEU A 11 6.62 -17.49 -8.63
C LEU A 11 5.46 -16.55 -8.99
N HIS A 12 4.59 -16.95 -9.91
CA HIS A 12 3.42 -16.15 -10.30
C HIS A 12 2.10 -16.69 -9.74
N GLU A 13 2.00 -17.97 -9.41
CA GLU A 13 0.79 -18.57 -8.84
C GLU A 13 0.56 -18.17 -7.37
N THR A 14 1.62 -17.83 -6.62
CA THR A 14 1.56 -17.60 -5.16
C THR A 14 1.21 -16.16 -4.74
N ARG A 15 0.96 -15.24 -5.69
CA ARG A 15 0.70 -13.82 -5.37
C ARG A 15 -0.74 -13.40 -5.61
N LEU A 16 -1.55 -14.25 -6.24
CA LEU A 16 -2.96 -13.95 -6.52
C LEU A 16 -3.90 -14.51 -5.43
N ASP A 17 -3.40 -15.41 -4.58
CA ASP A 17 -4.13 -16.16 -3.56
C ASP A 17 -3.91 -15.65 -2.12
N VAL A 18 -3.06 -14.64 -1.91
CA VAL A 18 -2.74 -14.11 -0.57
C VAL A 18 -3.99 -13.52 0.11
N CYS A 19 -4.88 -12.88 -0.66
CA CYS A 19 -6.15 -12.34 -0.19
C CYS A 19 -7.10 -12.03 -1.36
N THR A 20 -8.39 -12.01 -1.06
CA THR A 20 -9.46 -11.53 -1.93
C THR A 20 -9.47 -10.00 -2.02
N GLU A 21 -10.18 -9.45 -3.00
CA GLU A 21 -10.33 -8.00 -3.14
C GLU A 21 -11.09 -7.38 -1.96
N ASP A 22 -12.16 -8.04 -1.48
CA ASP A 22 -12.92 -7.58 -0.32
C ASP A 22 -12.06 -7.53 0.95
N GLU A 23 -11.12 -8.46 1.12
CA GLU A 23 -10.16 -8.42 2.23
C GLU A 23 -9.18 -7.25 2.11
N VAL A 24 -8.77 -6.87 0.89
CA VAL A 24 -7.97 -5.65 0.66
C VAL A 24 -8.78 -4.41 1.03
N VAL A 25 -10.03 -4.32 0.60
CA VAL A 25 -10.94 -3.22 0.96
C VAL A 25 -11.08 -3.13 2.48
N GLN A 26 -11.36 -4.25 3.14
CA GLN A 26 -11.51 -4.30 4.59
C GLN A 26 -10.22 -3.89 5.31
N LEU A 27 -9.06 -4.37 4.87
CA LEU A 27 -7.75 -3.99 5.42
C LEU A 27 -7.53 -2.48 5.33
N VAL A 28 -7.70 -1.91 4.13
CA VAL A 28 -7.46 -0.49 3.87
C VAL A 28 -8.42 0.37 4.70
N HIS A 29 -9.72 0.08 4.66
CA HIS A 29 -10.70 0.86 5.40
C HIS A 29 -10.48 0.77 6.92
N THR A 30 -10.14 -0.41 7.45
CA THR A 30 -9.88 -0.59 8.88
C THR A 30 -8.66 0.20 9.33
N PHE A 31 -7.56 0.09 8.57
CA PHE A 31 -6.32 0.80 8.90
C PHE A 31 -6.50 2.32 8.87
N TYR A 32 -7.11 2.85 7.80
CA TYR A 32 -7.24 4.30 7.65
C TYR A 32 -8.33 4.92 8.53
N ALA A 33 -9.33 4.13 8.98
CA ALA A 33 -10.20 4.56 10.08
C ALA A 33 -9.40 4.77 11.37
N ALA A 34 -8.56 3.80 11.74
CA ALA A 34 -7.71 3.92 12.93
C ALA A 34 -6.66 5.04 12.79
N ALA A 35 -6.02 5.19 11.62
CA ALA A 35 -5.04 6.23 11.38
C ALA A 35 -5.64 7.65 11.40
N ARG A 36 -6.92 7.80 11.04
CA ARG A 36 -7.63 9.08 11.12
C ARG A 36 -7.91 9.49 12.56
N ASP A 37 -8.18 8.52 13.44
CA ASP A 37 -8.45 8.76 14.86
C ASP A 37 -7.17 8.82 15.71
N ASP A 38 -6.03 8.45 15.15
CA ASP A 38 -4.73 8.51 15.83
C ASP A 38 -4.29 9.96 16.08
N ALA A 39 -3.79 10.24 17.29
CA ALA A 39 -3.43 11.59 17.71
C ALA A 39 -2.24 12.18 16.95
N MET A 40 -1.36 11.35 16.41
CA MET A 40 -0.17 11.78 15.66
C MET A 40 -0.45 11.82 14.15
N LEU A 41 -1.09 10.79 13.61
CA LEU A 41 -1.35 10.67 12.17
C LEU A 41 -2.61 11.42 11.72
N GLY A 42 -3.65 11.45 12.54
CA GLY A 42 -4.94 12.07 12.24
C GLY A 42 -4.82 13.52 11.76
N PRO A 43 -4.06 14.41 12.46
CA PRO A 43 -3.85 15.78 12.01
C PRO A 43 -3.17 15.90 10.64
N ILE A 44 -2.26 14.98 10.30
CA ILE A 44 -1.57 14.97 9.00
C ILE A 44 -2.58 14.62 7.89
N PHE A 45 -3.35 13.55 8.08
CA PHE A 45 -4.37 13.16 7.10
C PHE A 45 -5.49 14.19 6.96
N ALA A 46 -5.92 14.84 8.05
CA ALA A 46 -6.91 15.91 7.98
C ALA A 46 -6.42 17.14 7.17
N ALA A 47 -5.12 17.42 7.24
CA ALA A 47 -4.49 18.49 6.46
C ALA A 47 -4.43 18.16 4.96
N GLU A 48 -4.05 16.92 4.61
CA GLU A 48 -3.76 16.53 3.23
C GLU A 48 -4.94 15.90 2.46
N VAL A 49 -5.84 15.20 3.15
CA VAL A 49 -6.95 14.44 2.53
C VAL A 49 -8.26 15.19 2.70
N LYS A 50 -8.81 15.66 1.58
CA LYS A 50 -10.11 16.38 1.54
C LYS A 50 -11.27 15.49 1.12
N ASP A 51 -11.01 14.58 0.19
CA ASP A 51 -11.97 13.58 -0.28
C ASP A 51 -11.50 12.19 0.14
N TRP A 52 -12.12 11.67 1.19
CA TRP A 52 -11.78 10.36 1.75
C TRP A 52 -12.23 9.19 0.89
N GLU A 53 -13.34 9.32 0.16
CA GLU A 53 -13.86 8.25 -0.69
C GLU A 53 -12.88 7.99 -1.84
N THR A 54 -12.49 9.05 -2.56
CA THR A 54 -11.51 8.97 -3.65
C THR A 54 -10.13 8.52 -3.14
N HIS A 55 -9.73 8.98 -1.94
CA HIS A 55 -8.45 8.60 -1.35
C HIS A 55 -8.40 7.10 -1.01
N LEU A 56 -9.43 6.57 -0.35
CA LEU A 56 -9.51 5.16 0.01
C LEU A 56 -9.57 4.26 -1.22
N ALA A 57 -10.31 4.65 -2.27
CA ALA A 57 -10.32 3.91 -3.54
C ALA A 57 -8.91 3.82 -4.16
N THR A 58 -8.15 4.92 -4.14
CA THR A 58 -6.75 4.95 -4.61
C THR A 58 -5.85 4.02 -3.80
N LEU A 59 -6.06 3.96 -2.48
CA LEU A 59 -5.29 3.10 -1.59
C LEU A 59 -5.62 1.62 -1.76
N VAL A 60 -6.89 1.28 -2.02
CA VAL A 60 -7.30 -0.08 -2.39
C VAL A 60 -6.61 -0.51 -3.69
N ASP A 61 -6.60 0.34 -4.71
CA ASP A 61 -5.90 0.06 -5.97
C ASP A 61 -4.39 -0.17 -5.75
N PHE A 62 -3.77 0.62 -4.87
CA PHE A 62 -2.35 0.49 -4.51
C PHE A 62 -2.06 -0.84 -3.82
N TRP A 63 -2.80 -1.16 -2.76
CA TRP A 63 -2.60 -2.38 -1.98
C TRP A 63 -2.96 -3.64 -2.78
N SER A 64 -3.99 -3.59 -3.63
CA SER A 64 -4.30 -4.67 -4.56
C SER A 64 -3.17 -4.91 -5.58
N GLY A 65 -2.44 -3.88 -6.01
CA GLY A 65 -1.25 -4.08 -6.85
C GLY A 65 -0.11 -4.81 -6.16
N LEU A 66 0.12 -4.51 -4.88
CA LEU A 66 1.17 -5.16 -4.09
C LEU A 66 0.80 -6.59 -3.69
N LEU A 67 -0.42 -6.79 -3.19
CA LEU A 67 -0.88 -8.04 -2.61
C LEU A 67 -1.44 -9.01 -3.64
N ARG A 68 -2.01 -8.51 -4.75
CA ARG A 68 -2.71 -9.30 -5.77
C ARG A 68 -2.15 -9.11 -7.19
N GLY A 69 -1.15 -8.24 -7.37
CA GLY A 69 -0.57 -7.99 -8.69
C GLY A 69 -1.47 -7.26 -9.69
N THR A 70 -2.55 -6.60 -9.25
CA THR A 70 -3.39 -5.80 -10.16
C THR A 70 -2.69 -4.52 -10.62
N MET A 71 -3.01 -4.03 -11.81
CA MET A 71 -2.39 -2.83 -12.40
C MET A 71 -3.32 -1.62 -12.40
N ARG A 72 -4.02 -1.36 -11.29
CA ARG A 72 -5.00 -0.24 -11.20
C ARG A 72 -4.40 1.07 -10.71
N TYR A 73 -3.42 1.00 -9.81
CA TYR A 73 -2.73 2.17 -9.30
C TYR A 73 -1.61 2.64 -10.23
N HIS A 74 -1.63 3.92 -10.60
CA HIS A 74 -0.67 4.55 -11.51
C HIS A 74 0.09 5.73 -10.88
N GLY A 75 -0.05 5.93 -9.57
CA GLY A 75 0.58 7.04 -8.86
C GLY A 75 2.06 6.82 -8.52
N LYS A 76 2.67 7.84 -7.91
CA LYS A 76 4.06 7.81 -7.42
C LYS A 76 4.07 8.08 -5.92
N PRO A 77 3.91 7.07 -5.07
CA PRO A 77 3.59 7.26 -3.65
C PRO A 77 4.73 7.99 -2.93
N LEU A 78 5.99 7.61 -3.15
CA LEU A 78 7.12 8.28 -2.51
C LEU A 78 7.21 9.77 -2.90
N ALA A 79 6.98 10.10 -4.17
CA ALA A 79 7.01 11.48 -4.63
C ALA A 79 5.87 12.33 -4.02
N GLN A 80 4.73 11.72 -3.71
CA GLN A 80 3.64 12.41 -3.01
C GLN A 80 4.03 12.76 -1.58
N HIS A 81 4.56 11.77 -0.82
CA HIS A 81 4.97 12.00 0.57
C HIS A 81 6.18 12.95 0.67
N ALA A 82 7.13 12.89 -0.27
CA ALA A 82 8.32 13.75 -0.25
C ALA A 82 8.02 15.24 -0.48
N ARG A 83 6.81 15.59 -0.96
CA ARG A 83 6.36 16.99 -1.13
C ARG A 83 5.70 17.56 0.12
N MET A 84 5.52 16.76 1.15
CA MET A 84 4.87 17.16 2.40
C MET A 84 5.92 17.70 3.37
N ASP A 85 5.79 18.96 3.77
CA ASP A 85 6.74 19.63 4.67
C ASP A 85 6.56 19.22 6.14
N ASN A 86 5.44 18.58 6.49
CA ASN A 86 5.06 18.18 7.84
C ASN A 86 5.42 16.72 8.18
N LEU A 87 6.25 16.07 7.37
CA LEU A 87 6.76 14.73 7.65
C LEU A 87 8.21 14.80 8.12
N THR A 88 8.47 14.19 9.27
CA THR A 88 9.84 13.93 9.72
C THR A 88 10.26 12.56 9.17
N PRO A 89 11.33 12.45 8.36
CA PRO A 89 11.83 11.15 7.92
C PRO A 89 12.30 10.35 9.13
N VAL A 90 11.94 9.07 9.20
CA VAL A 90 12.59 8.16 10.16
C VAL A 90 13.97 7.81 9.61
N CYS A 91 14.94 8.71 9.79
CA CYS A 91 16.35 8.40 9.60
C CYS A 91 17.16 9.08 10.69
N SER A 92 17.28 8.41 11.83
CA SER A 92 18.43 8.54 12.71
C SER A 92 18.71 7.17 13.31
N ALA A 93 19.57 6.41 12.64
CA ALA A 93 20.51 5.55 13.32
C ALA A 93 21.86 6.27 13.23
N ALA A 94 22.03 7.25 14.13
CA ALA A 94 23.37 7.66 14.53
C ALA A 94 24.02 6.48 15.27
N GLY A 95 25.11 5.99 14.71
CA GLY A 95 26.14 5.21 15.37
C GLY A 95 27.47 5.80 14.96
#